data_AF-A0A7R9MT93-F1
#
_entry.id   AF-A0A7R9MT93-F1
#
_cell.length_a   1.000
_cell.length_b   1.000
_cell.length_c   1.000
_cell.angle_alpha   90.00
_cell.angle_beta   90.00
_cell.angle_gamma   90.00
#
_symmetry.space_group_name_H-M   'P 1'
#
loop_
_entity.id
_entity.type
_entity.pdbx_description
1 polymer ?
#
loop_
_entity_poly.entity_id
_entity_poly.type
_entity_poly.pdbx_seq_one_letter_code
_entity_poly.pdbx_strand_id
1 'polypeptide(L)'
;MPHVFNRFGFLATAPVWLARIAFKMGLYGDHKKFDYSYQLFDKEISSHQKSLDLNTKRDYIDGYLTEMDVRQRKDPNSNFNMKRLQANCRTFFGAGSVTIRTITEWMLLFAVRYSEHQKRIHSEIDSVVGRDRSPCYADRLHMPFTQAFINEVFRLKT
;
A
#
# COMPACT_ATOMS: atom_id res chain seq x y z
N MET A 1 -2.34 -20.61 27.96
CA MET A 1 -3.04 -21.42 26.92
C MET A 1 -2.22 -21.43 25.64
N PRO A 2 -1.40 -22.47 25.37
CA PRO A 2 -0.49 -22.51 24.23
C PRO A 2 -0.93 -23.53 23.16
N HIS A 3 -2.17 -23.46 22.67
CA HIS A 3 -2.71 -24.46 21.73
C HIS A 3 -3.20 -23.92 20.37
N VAL A 4 -2.81 -22.70 19.98
CA VAL A 4 -3.30 -22.11 18.71
C VAL A 4 -2.31 -22.26 17.54
N PHE A 5 -1.07 -22.73 17.77
CA PHE A 5 -0.04 -22.79 16.72
C PHE A 5 0.12 -24.13 15.99
N ASN A 6 -0.71 -25.14 16.27
CA ASN A 6 -0.49 -26.49 15.71
C ASN A 6 -1.50 -26.90 14.62
N ARG A 7 -1.77 -26.03 13.64
CA ARG A 7 -2.60 -26.42 12.47
C ARG A 7 -1.79 -26.87 11.24
N PHE A 8 -0.46 -26.68 11.22
CA PHE A 8 0.41 -27.06 10.10
C PHE A 8 1.85 -27.42 10.50
N GLY A 9 2.06 -28.17 11.58
CA GLY A 9 3.40 -28.53 12.09
C GLY A 9 4.31 -29.22 11.06
N PHE A 10 3.77 -29.95 10.08
CA PHE A 10 4.57 -30.65 9.07
C PHE A 10 5.12 -29.75 7.96
N LEU A 11 4.51 -28.58 7.71
CA LEU A 11 4.96 -27.65 6.66
C LEU A 11 6.12 -26.76 7.13
N ALA A 12 6.33 -26.63 8.44
CA ALA A 12 7.42 -25.84 9.02
C ALA A 12 8.80 -26.53 8.87
N THR A 13 8.81 -27.86 8.72
CA THR A 13 10.03 -28.68 8.55
C THR A 13 10.19 -29.23 7.13
N ALA A 14 9.25 -28.91 6.25
CA ALA A 14 9.29 -29.38 4.86
C ALA A 14 10.42 -28.70 4.09
N PRO A 15 11.15 -29.45 3.23
CA PRO A 15 12.14 -28.86 2.35
C PRO A 15 11.55 -27.76 1.46
N VAL A 16 12.30 -26.67 1.23
CA VAL A 16 11.86 -25.50 0.44
C VAL A 16 11.31 -25.86 -0.95
N TRP A 17 11.81 -26.95 -1.56
CA TRP A 17 11.32 -27.44 -2.85
C TRP A 17 9.89 -27.99 -2.78
N LEU A 18 9.47 -28.55 -1.64
CA LEU A 18 8.11 -29.06 -1.43
C LEU A 18 7.11 -27.89 -1.35
N ALA A 19 7.50 -26.78 -0.70
CA ALA A 19 6.73 -25.54 -0.71
C ALA A 19 6.60 -24.96 -2.13
N ARG A 20 7.66 -25.04 -2.96
CA ARG A 20 7.61 -24.65 -4.38
C ARG A 20 6.66 -25.53 -5.20
N ILE A 21 6.61 -26.83 -4.94
CA ILE A 21 5.66 -27.74 -5.61
C ILE A 21 4.23 -27.49 -5.14
N ALA A 22 4.01 -27.30 -3.84
CA ALA A 22 2.70 -26.97 -3.29
C ALA A 22 2.16 -25.64 -3.86
N PHE A 23 3.05 -24.65 -4.06
CA PHE A 23 2.75 -23.40 -4.76
C PHE A 23 2.41 -23.63 -6.24
N LYS A 24 3.19 -24.47 -6.94
CA LYS A 24 2.98 -24.80 -8.36
C LYS A 24 1.70 -25.63 -8.60
N MET A 25 1.28 -26.41 -7.60
CA MET A 25 0.04 -27.21 -7.60
C MET A 25 -1.18 -26.44 -7.07
N GLY A 26 -1.05 -25.16 -6.68
CA GLY A 26 -2.17 -24.34 -6.21
C GLY A 26 -2.73 -24.74 -4.83
N LEU A 27 -1.96 -25.51 -4.04
CA LEU A 27 -2.37 -26.01 -2.72
C LEU A 27 -2.21 -24.94 -1.60
N TYR A 28 -1.53 -23.84 -1.90
CA TYR A 28 -1.47 -22.65 -1.05
C TYR A 28 -2.49 -21.62 -1.58
N GLY A 29 -3.67 -21.60 -0.97
CA GLY A 29 -4.79 -20.81 -1.46
C GLY A 29 -4.59 -19.30 -1.32
N ASP A 30 -4.80 -18.57 -2.42
CA ASP A 30 -5.73 -17.41 -2.47
C ASP A 30 -6.01 -16.96 -3.93
N HIS A 31 -6.27 -17.89 -4.85
CA HIS A 31 -6.53 -17.55 -6.27
C HIS A 31 -7.65 -16.51 -6.42
N LYS A 32 -8.71 -16.60 -5.59
CA LYS A 32 -9.87 -15.72 -5.66
C LYS A 32 -9.57 -14.24 -5.31
N LYS A 33 -8.69 -13.95 -4.34
CA LYS A 33 -8.31 -12.56 -4.03
C LYS A 33 -7.37 -11.97 -5.08
N PHE A 34 -6.46 -12.79 -5.62
CA PHE A 34 -5.65 -12.38 -6.76
C PHE A 34 -6.55 -12.02 -7.95
N ASP A 35 -7.55 -12.85 -8.26
CA ASP A 35 -8.50 -12.61 -9.35
C ASP A 35 -9.30 -11.30 -9.17
N TYR A 36 -9.75 -10.99 -7.94
CA TYR A 36 -10.47 -9.73 -7.67
C TYR A 36 -9.61 -8.49 -7.90
N SER A 37 -8.36 -8.50 -7.42
CA SER A 37 -7.45 -7.38 -7.64
C SER A 37 -7.17 -7.15 -9.14
N TYR A 38 -7.06 -8.22 -9.93
CA TYR A 38 -6.87 -8.13 -11.37
C TYR A 38 -8.08 -7.49 -12.03
N GLN A 39 -9.28 -7.96 -11.71
CA GLN A 39 -10.53 -7.41 -12.24
C GLN A 39 -10.70 -5.93 -11.90
N LEU A 40 -10.34 -5.51 -10.69
CA LEU A 40 -10.43 -4.12 -10.26
C LEU A 40 -9.55 -3.21 -11.13
N PHE A 41 -8.24 -3.50 -11.21
CA PHE A 41 -7.33 -2.66 -11.99
C PHE A 41 -7.59 -2.71 -13.49
N ASP A 42 -7.97 -3.88 -14.02
CA ASP A 42 -8.28 -4.01 -15.43
C ASP A 42 -9.55 -3.20 -15.79
N LYS A 43 -10.55 -3.19 -14.90
CA LYS A 43 -11.74 -2.34 -15.04
C LYS A 43 -11.39 -0.85 -14.98
N GLU A 44 -10.59 -0.44 -14.00
CA GLU A 44 -10.19 0.97 -13.86
C GLU A 44 -9.34 1.44 -15.05
N ILE A 45 -8.35 0.66 -15.48
CA ILE A 45 -7.54 0.99 -16.66
C ILE A 45 -8.42 1.07 -17.91
N SER A 46 -9.36 0.14 -18.09
CA SER A 46 -10.31 0.19 -19.21
C SER A 46 -11.19 1.45 -19.18
N SER A 47 -11.61 1.89 -17.99
CA SER A 47 -12.36 3.14 -17.81
C SER A 47 -11.52 4.36 -18.23
N HIS A 48 -10.25 4.40 -17.82
CA HIS A 48 -9.33 5.47 -18.18
C HIS A 48 -9.06 5.49 -19.68
N GLN A 49 -8.85 4.33 -20.32
CA GLN A 49 -8.69 4.25 -21.78
C GLN A 49 -9.90 4.80 -22.55
N LYS A 50 -11.13 4.54 -22.09
CA LYS A 50 -12.36 5.03 -22.74
C LYS A 50 -12.56 6.53 -22.57
N SER A 51 -12.04 7.11 -21.51
CA SER A 51 -12.24 8.51 -21.12
C SER A 51 -10.95 9.33 -21.21
N LEU A 52 -9.93 8.81 -21.91
CA LEU A 52 -8.61 9.41 -21.98
C LEU A 52 -8.66 10.74 -22.74
N ASP A 53 -8.29 11.81 -22.06
CA ASP A 53 -8.01 13.11 -22.67
C ASP A 53 -6.50 13.38 -22.61
N LEU A 54 -5.86 13.54 -23.77
CA LEU A 54 -4.41 13.78 -23.84
C LEU A 54 -4.00 15.15 -23.28
N ASN A 55 -4.94 16.10 -23.21
CA ASN A 55 -4.70 17.44 -22.67
C ASN A 55 -4.76 17.47 -21.13
N THR A 56 -5.42 16.49 -20.52
CA THR A 56 -5.69 16.47 -19.08
C THR A 56 -5.27 15.12 -18.48
N LYS A 57 -4.28 15.13 -17.60
CA LYS A 57 -3.84 13.92 -16.88
C LYS A 57 -4.51 13.89 -15.51
N ARG A 58 -5.51 13.02 -15.31
CA ARG A 58 -6.22 12.93 -14.02
C ARG A 58 -5.36 12.28 -12.95
N ASP A 59 -4.62 11.24 -13.31
CA ASP A 59 -3.80 10.47 -12.39
C ASP A 59 -2.65 9.72 -13.09
N TYR A 60 -2.03 8.79 -12.35
CA TYR A 60 -0.94 7.94 -12.84
C TYR A 60 -1.34 7.12 -14.09
N ILE A 61 -2.56 6.60 -14.17
CA ILE A 61 -3.00 5.76 -15.28
C ILE A 61 -3.06 6.58 -16.57
N ASP A 62 -3.70 7.75 -16.54
CA ASP A 62 -3.75 8.65 -17.71
C ASP A 62 -2.36 9.14 -18.12
N GLY A 63 -1.52 9.49 -17.14
CA GLY A 63 -0.14 9.91 -17.40
C GLY A 63 0.66 8.81 -18.10
N TYR A 64 0.54 7.57 -17.63
CA TYR A 64 1.19 6.42 -18.25
C TYR A 64 0.63 6.12 -19.64
N LEU A 65 -0.70 6.14 -19.83
CA LEU A 65 -1.33 5.90 -21.13
C LEU A 65 -0.89 6.95 -22.17
N THR A 66 -0.81 8.21 -21.77
CA THR A 66 -0.30 9.30 -22.62
C THR A 66 1.15 9.06 -23.01
N GLU A 67 2.02 8.73 -22.04
CA GLU A 67 3.43 8.47 -22.29
C GLU A 67 3.65 7.20 -23.13
N MET A 68 2.81 6.18 -22.93
CA MET A 68 2.80 4.95 -23.71
C MET A 68 2.53 5.24 -25.19
N ASP A 69 1.52 6.05 -25.52
CA ASP A 69 1.22 6.46 -26.89
C ASP A 69 2.38 7.25 -27.51
N VAL A 70 2.93 8.24 -26.80
CA VAL A 70 4.06 9.04 -27.27
C VAL A 70 5.30 8.18 -27.57
N ARG A 71 5.62 7.22 -26.71
CA ARG A 71 6.79 6.35 -26.91
C ARG A 71 6.58 5.30 -27.98
N GLN A 72 5.41 4.68 -28.05
CA GLN A 72 5.13 3.64 -29.05
C GLN A 72 5.10 4.20 -30.47
N ARG A 73 4.72 5.47 -30.66
CA ARG A 73 4.86 6.18 -31.96
C ARG A 73 6.30 6.32 -32.42
N LYS A 74 7.26 6.42 -31.49
CA LYS A 74 8.71 6.56 -31.80
C LYS A 74 9.42 5.21 -31.87
N ASP A 75 9.06 4.30 -30.98
CA ASP A 75 9.62 2.95 -30.87
C ASP A 75 8.50 1.94 -30.57
N PRO A 76 8.06 1.17 -31.57
CA PRO A 76 7.06 0.12 -31.38
C PRO A 76 7.47 -0.95 -30.36
N ASN A 77 8.77 -1.11 -30.08
CA ASN A 77 9.30 -2.06 -29.10
C ASN A 77 9.49 -1.45 -27.69
N SER A 78 8.92 -0.27 -27.46
CA SER A 78 9.00 0.41 -26.17
C SER A 78 8.54 -0.47 -25.01
N ASN A 79 9.26 -0.38 -23.90
CA ASN A 79 8.90 -1.06 -22.65
C ASN A 79 7.61 -0.49 -22.02
N PHE A 80 7.11 0.66 -22.48
CA PHE A 80 5.82 1.19 -22.07
C PHE A 80 4.73 0.42 -22.80
N ASN A 81 4.11 -0.52 -22.10
CA ASN A 81 2.99 -1.30 -22.60
C ASN A 81 1.96 -1.56 -21.50
N MET A 82 0.80 -2.08 -21.92
CA MET A 82 -0.34 -2.33 -21.05
C MET A 82 -0.03 -3.30 -19.91
N LYS A 83 0.74 -4.36 -20.18
CA LYS A 83 1.12 -5.36 -19.18
C LYS A 83 1.93 -4.73 -18.05
N ARG A 84 2.82 -3.78 -18.38
CA ARG A 84 3.60 -3.01 -17.39
C ARG A 84 2.74 -2.04 -16.61
N LEU A 85 1.78 -1.36 -17.25
CA LEU A 85 0.81 -0.50 -16.55
C LEU A 85 0.03 -1.29 -15.50
N GLN A 86 -0.57 -2.41 -15.90
CA GLN A 86 -1.32 -3.29 -15.00
C GLN A 86 -0.46 -3.79 -13.83
N ALA A 87 0.77 -4.24 -14.12
CA ALA A 87 1.71 -4.68 -13.09
C ALA A 87 2.05 -3.54 -12.12
N ASN A 88 2.36 -2.35 -12.62
CA ASN A 88 2.72 -1.20 -11.80
C ASN A 88 1.56 -0.76 -10.90
N CYS A 89 0.32 -0.66 -11.42
CA CYS A 89 -0.85 -0.31 -10.61
C CYS A 89 -1.03 -1.28 -9.44
N ARG A 90 -0.89 -2.59 -9.70
CA ARG A 90 -0.98 -3.63 -8.68
C ARG A 90 0.14 -3.53 -7.66
N THR A 91 1.38 -3.33 -8.12
CA THR A 91 2.55 -3.20 -7.25
C THR A 91 2.44 -1.97 -6.35
N PHE A 92 2.09 -0.81 -6.89
CA PHE A 92 1.98 0.43 -6.12
C PHE A 92 0.87 0.33 -5.07
N PHE A 93 -0.29 -0.19 -5.46
CA PHE A 93 -1.39 -0.37 -4.51
C PHE A 93 -1.02 -1.39 -3.42
N GLY A 94 -0.50 -2.57 -3.79
CA GLY A 94 -0.12 -3.59 -2.82
C GLY A 94 0.96 -3.12 -1.85
N ALA A 95 2.01 -2.47 -2.36
CA ALA A 95 3.09 -1.93 -1.54
C ALA A 95 2.60 -0.81 -0.62
N GLY A 96 1.72 0.07 -1.11
CA GLY A 96 1.19 1.20 -0.33
C GLY A 96 0.15 0.82 0.71
N SER A 97 -0.72 -0.15 0.44
CA SER A 97 -1.85 -0.47 1.32
C SER A 97 -1.44 -1.28 2.55
N VAL A 98 -0.63 -2.33 2.37
CA VAL A 98 -0.30 -3.24 3.49
C VAL A 98 0.59 -2.53 4.51
N THR A 99 1.61 -1.82 4.03
CA THR A 99 2.60 -1.12 4.88
C THR A 99 1.94 -0.03 5.72
N ILE A 100 1.14 0.84 5.11
CA ILE A 100 0.49 1.93 5.84
C ILE A 100 -0.54 1.41 6.83
N ARG A 101 -1.34 0.39 6.46
CA ARG A 101 -2.30 -0.24 7.36
C ARG A 101 -1.58 -0.76 8.61
N THR A 102 -0.52 -1.54 8.43
CA THR A 102 0.25 -2.09 9.54
C THR A 102 0.78 -0.97 10.42
N ILE A 103 1.43 0.03 9.85
CA ILE A 103 1.99 1.14 10.64
C ILE A 103 0.89 1.89 11.42
N THR A 104 -0.26 2.17 10.82
CA THR A 104 -1.39 2.82 11.53
C THR A 104 -1.91 1.95 12.68
N GLU A 105 -2.02 0.64 12.50
CA GLU A 105 -2.40 -0.29 13.58
C GLU A 105 -1.40 -0.22 14.74
N TRP A 106 -0.09 -0.17 14.46
CA TRP A 106 0.95 -0.02 15.49
C TRP A 106 0.91 1.34 16.16
N MET A 107 0.68 2.43 15.42
CA MET A 107 0.52 3.77 16.00
C MET A 107 -0.63 3.81 17.00
N LEU A 108 -1.80 3.23 16.64
CA LEU A 108 -2.94 3.14 17.54
C LEU A 108 -2.63 2.27 18.76
N LEU A 109 -1.99 1.12 18.57
CA LEU A 109 -1.60 0.23 19.67
C LEU A 109 -0.67 0.94 20.67
N PHE A 110 0.34 1.65 20.17
CA PHE A 110 1.27 2.39 21.02
C PHE A 110 0.60 3.59 21.71
N ALA A 111 -0.31 4.28 21.04
CA ALA A 111 -1.10 5.35 21.66
C ALA A 111 -1.93 4.82 22.84
N VAL A 112 -2.61 3.68 22.67
CA VAL A 112 -3.38 3.02 23.74
C VAL A 112 -2.48 2.53 24.87
N ARG A 113 -1.34 1.90 24.54
CA ARG A 113 -0.39 1.36 25.53
C ARG A 113 0.29 2.45 26.36
N TYR A 114 0.51 3.62 25.76
CA TYR A 114 1.19 4.76 26.36
C TYR A 114 0.29 6.00 26.33
N SER A 115 -0.76 5.97 27.14
CA SER A 115 -1.80 7.03 27.21
C SER A 115 -1.23 8.44 27.42
N GLU A 116 -0.11 8.59 28.12
CA GLU A 116 0.57 9.89 28.28
C GLU A 116 1.12 10.44 26.95
N HIS A 117 1.59 9.58 26.05
CA HIS A 117 2.03 9.99 24.71
C HIS A 117 0.81 10.39 23.86
N GLN A 118 -0.28 9.63 23.94
CA GLN A 118 -1.53 9.97 23.27
C GLN A 118 -2.05 11.35 23.72
N LYS A 119 -2.12 11.61 25.03
CA LYS A 119 -2.55 12.92 25.57
C LYS A 119 -1.67 14.06 25.06
N ARG A 120 -0.35 13.85 25.03
CA ARG A 120 0.60 14.86 24.54
C ARG A 120 0.43 15.12 23.04
N ILE A 121 0.20 14.09 22.23
CA ILE A 121 -0.12 14.23 20.80
C ILE A 121 -1.42 15.05 20.63
N HIS A 122 -2.48 14.73 21.36
CA HIS A 122 -3.74 15.49 21.29
C HIS A 122 -3.55 16.95 21.69
N SER A 123 -2.79 17.22 22.76
CA SER A 123 -2.48 18.60 23.17
C SER A 123 -1.71 19.37 22.11
N GLU A 124 -0.76 18.73 21.42
CA GLU A 124 0.00 19.35 20.34
C GLU A 124 -0.88 19.61 19.11
N ILE A 125 -1.78 18.69 18.76
CA ILE A 125 -2.79 18.87 17.70
C ILE A 125 -3.72 20.05 18.03
N ASP A 126 -4.29 20.07 19.24
CA ASP A 126 -5.21 21.14 19.67
C ASP A 126 -4.48 22.51 19.66
N SER A 127 -3.18 22.55 19.98
CA SER A 127 -2.40 23.78 19.99
C SER A 127 -1.98 24.29 18.60
N VAL A 128 -1.66 23.40 17.66
CA VAL A 128 -1.09 23.77 16.34
C VAL A 128 -2.15 23.81 15.25
N VAL A 129 -3.01 22.78 15.22
CA VAL A 129 -4.06 22.64 14.21
C VAL A 129 -5.35 23.31 14.67
N GLY A 130 -5.67 23.18 15.96
CA GLY A 130 -6.96 23.60 16.51
C GLY A 130 -8.09 22.68 16.08
N ARG A 131 -9.34 23.14 16.26
CA ARG A 131 -10.55 22.35 15.97
C ARG A 131 -11.33 22.81 14.73
N ASP A 132 -10.96 23.96 14.17
CA ASP A 132 -11.72 24.63 13.10
C ASP A 132 -11.25 24.25 11.69
N ARG A 133 -10.13 23.54 11.57
CA ARG A 133 -9.54 23.14 10.29
C ARG A 133 -8.98 21.73 10.31
N SER A 134 -8.84 21.13 9.13
CA SER A 134 -8.11 19.88 8.96
C SER A 134 -6.58 20.10 9.05
N PRO A 135 -5.81 19.09 9.51
CA PRO A 135 -4.35 19.13 9.45
C PRO A 135 -3.84 19.25 8.02
N CYS A 136 -2.72 19.95 7.83
CA CYS A 136 -2.00 20.03 6.57
C CYS A 136 -0.54 19.59 6.73
N TYR A 137 0.14 19.30 5.62
CA TYR A 137 1.52 18.78 5.69
C TYR A 137 2.51 19.76 6.33
N ALA A 138 2.25 21.06 6.28
CA ALA A 138 3.12 22.08 6.88
C ALA A 138 3.09 22.05 8.41
N ASP A 139 1.99 21.60 9.03
CA ASP A 139 1.83 21.56 10.49
C ASP A 139 2.90 20.70 11.17
N ARG A 140 3.45 19.69 10.46
CA ARG A 140 4.50 18.79 10.98
C ARG A 140 5.73 19.51 11.51
N LEU A 141 6.05 20.70 10.97
CA LEU A 141 7.19 21.51 11.41
C LEU A 141 6.99 22.09 12.82
N HIS A 142 5.72 22.25 13.22
CA HIS A 142 5.31 22.77 14.52
C HIS A 142 4.83 21.67 15.47
N MET A 143 4.85 20.41 15.03
CA MET A 143 4.42 19.24 15.82
C MET A 143 5.58 18.24 16.05
N PRO A 144 6.70 18.67 16.68
CA PRO A 144 7.88 17.84 16.84
C PRO A 144 7.62 16.57 17.66
N PHE A 145 6.72 16.59 18.65
CA PHE A 145 6.44 15.40 19.45
C PHE A 145 5.68 14.35 18.65
N THR A 146 4.64 14.75 17.92
CA THR A 146 3.87 13.88 17.03
C THR A 146 4.76 13.32 15.93
N GLN A 147 5.65 14.12 15.35
CA GLN A 147 6.60 13.65 14.35
C GLN A 147 7.60 12.64 14.94
N ALA A 148 8.11 12.89 16.15
CA ALA A 148 8.99 11.96 16.85
C ALA A 148 8.29 10.63 17.17
N PHE A 149 7.03 10.68 17.62
CA PHE A 149 6.22 9.48 17.86
C PHE A 149 6.05 8.66 16.60
N ILE A 150 5.65 9.30 15.49
CA ILE A 150 5.51 8.63 14.18
C ILE A 150 6.82 7.94 13.78
N ASN A 151 7.93 8.67 13.84
CA ASN A 151 9.25 8.14 13.49
C ASN A 151 9.66 6.96 14.36
N GLU A 152 9.37 7.02 15.66
CA GLU A 152 9.71 5.95 16.61
C GLU A 152 8.86 4.70 16.36
N VAL A 153 7.58 4.84 16.00
CA VAL A 153 6.76 3.69 15.59
C VAL A 153 7.34 3.02 14.33
N PHE A 154 7.76 3.81 13.34
CA PHE A 154 8.43 3.29 12.14
C PHE A 154 9.72 2.54 12.52
N ARG A 155 10.54 3.09 13.42
CA ARG A 155 11.79 2.47 13.90
C ARG A 155 11.56 1.17 14.67
N LEU A 156 10.51 1.10 15.48
CA LEU A 156 10.19 -0.09 16.28
C LEU A 156 9.58 -1.22 15.43
N LYS A 157 8.87 -0.88 14.35
CA LYS A 157 8.15 -1.85 13.53
C LYS A 157 8.97 -2.42 12.36
N THR A 158 9.94 -1.66 11.88
CA THR A 158 10.81 -2.01 10.74
C THR A 158 12.06 -2.70 11.24
#